data_AF-A0A6C0K249-F1
#
_entry.id   AF-A0A6C0K249-F1
#
_cell.length_a   1.000
_cell.length_b   1.000
_cell.length_c   1.000
_cell.angle_alpha   90.00
_cell.angle_beta   90.00
_cell.angle_gamma   90.00
#
_symmetry.space_group_name_H-M   'P 1'
#
loop_
_entity.id
_entity.type
_entity.pdbx_description
1 polymer ?
#
loop_
_entity_poly.entity_id
_entity_poly.type
_entity_poly.pdbx_seq_one_letter_code
_entity_poly.pdbx_strand_id
1 'polypeptide(L)'
;MIPNAKTPETATKFFCTNCDFKCCKESDFNRHNTTRKHIIRTNPNAILTKKSAEKNFTCNCGKNYKHMSSLCNHKKMCNFQEPINDASTEFEKPSSNVIFELLKQNQEFKELIIEQNKQMMEKNMENQKLQQQLFEIASKVSSTTNTNTNCHNSNSNNQFNLQFFLNETCKDALNLTDFVEQIKLQLSDLDMIGRVGYVEGITKIFLRNLKDIDVCKRPIHCSDLKRETMYVKDKDAWEKENNENVKIKRAIKEVEHKNIKQLPQWREENPAAEDTDTKKHMEYQNILLEAMGGSTMENDDKKREKIIRNIAKEVIIDKTT
;
A
#
# COMPACT_ATOMS: atom_id res chain seq x y z
N MET A 1 41.60 -0.68 -23.15
CA MET A 1 40.76 -1.86 -23.46
C MET A 1 40.97 -2.90 -22.39
N ILE A 2 40.02 -3.09 -21.46
CA ILE A 2 39.68 -4.38 -20.83
C ILE A 2 38.23 -4.25 -20.33
N PRO A 3 37.25 -5.02 -20.86
CA PRO A 3 36.03 -5.30 -20.15
C PRO A 3 36.16 -6.70 -19.51
N ASN A 4 35.83 -6.84 -18.24
CA ASN A 4 35.51 -8.16 -17.70
C ASN A 4 34.28 -8.06 -16.80
N ALA A 5 33.11 -8.29 -17.41
CA ALA A 5 31.89 -8.61 -16.71
C ALA A 5 31.80 -10.14 -16.60
N LYS A 6 31.86 -10.65 -15.37
CA LYS A 6 31.58 -12.05 -15.06
C LYS A 6 30.07 -12.31 -15.25
N THR A 7 29.71 -13.08 -16.27
CA THR A 7 28.39 -13.73 -16.40
C THR A 7 28.34 -14.98 -15.51
N PRO A 8 27.22 -15.28 -14.82
CA PRO A 8 27.10 -16.52 -14.06
C PRO A 8 26.93 -17.72 -15.00
N GLU A 9 27.75 -18.73 -14.79
CA GLU A 9 27.77 -19.99 -15.53
C GLU A 9 26.49 -20.82 -15.29
N THR A 10 25.91 -21.28 -16.39
CA THR A 10 25.03 -22.45 -16.53
C THR A 10 23.83 -22.55 -15.56
N ALA A 11 22.73 -21.85 -15.87
CA ALA A 11 21.43 -22.20 -15.32
C ALA A 11 21.02 -23.61 -15.81
N THR A 12 20.90 -24.58 -14.90
CA THR A 12 20.36 -25.92 -15.18
C THR A 12 18.98 -25.81 -15.80
N LYS A 13 18.82 -26.36 -17.00
CA LYS A 13 17.54 -26.35 -17.74
C LYS A 13 16.78 -27.63 -17.42
N PHE A 14 15.56 -27.49 -16.89
CA PHE A 14 14.61 -28.59 -16.69
C PHE A 14 13.72 -28.71 -17.93
N PHE A 15 13.57 -29.94 -18.42
CA PHE A 15 12.77 -30.26 -19.60
C PHE A 15 11.80 -31.39 -19.30
N CYS A 16 10.54 -31.22 -19.69
CA CYS A 16 9.54 -32.26 -19.57
C CYS A 16 9.58 -33.14 -20.83
N THR A 17 9.70 -34.45 -20.69
CA THR A 17 9.70 -35.35 -21.86
C THR A 17 8.31 -35.58 -22.44
N ASN A 18 7.26 -35.35 -21.64
CA ASN A 18 5.88 -35.62 -22.02
C ASN A 18 5.15 -34.41 -22.63
N CYS A 19 5.74 -33.22 -22.54
CA CYS A 19 5.25 -32.00 -23.20
C CYS A 19 6.40 -31.02 -23.42
N ASP A 20 6.28 -30.11 -24.39
CA ASP A 20 7.37 -29.20 -24.80
C ASP A 20 7.65 -28.06 -23.80
N PHE A 21 7.44 -28.30 -22.50
CA PHE A 21 7.69 -27.35 -21.43
C PHE A 21 9.16 -27.38 -21.00
N LYS A 22 9.79 -26.20 -21.02
CA LYS A 22 11.17 -25.96 -20.57
C LYS A 22 11.20 -24.83 -19.54
N CYS A 23 11.97 -24.99 -18.48
CA CYS A 23 12.24 -23.92 -17.52
C CYS A 23 13.65 -24.02 -16.95
N CYS A 24 14.09 -22.99 -16.23
CA CYS A 24 15.40 -22.92 -15.57
C CYS A 24 15.30 -23.02 -14.03
N LYS A 25 14.09 -23.21 -13.49
CA LYS A 25 13.81 -23.27 -12.05
C LYS A 25 13.10 -24.57 -11.71
N GLU A 26 13.63 -25.28 -10.72
CA GLU A 26 13.09 -26.56 -10.27
C GLU A 26 11.68 -26.42 -9.68
N SER A 27 11.41 -25.35 -8.93
CA SER A 27 10.09 -25.09 -8.35
C SER A 27 9.01 -24.93 -9.42
N ASP A 28 9.32 -24.26 -10.54
CA ASP A 28 8.41 -24.12 -11.67
C ASP A 28 8.21 -25.45 -12.40
N PHE A 29 9.24 -26.30 -12.46
CA PHE A 29 9.17 -27.65 -13.03
C PHE A 29 8.29 -28.58 -12.18
N ASN A 30 8.47 -28.55 -10.86
CA ASN A 30 7.65 -29.31 -9.92
C ASN A 30 6.19 -28.83 -9.94
N ARG A 31 5.95 -27.52 -10.04
CA ARG A 31 4.61 -26.98 -10.25
C ARG A 31 4.03 -27.42 -11.59
N HIS A 32 4.82 -27.41 -12.65
CA HIS A 32 4.41 -27.88 -13.98
C HIS A 32 3.89 -29.33 -13.93
N ASN A 33 4.63 -30.24 -13.30
CA ASN A 33 4.27 -31.66 -13.16
C ASN A 33 2.95 -31.89 -12.39
N THR A 34 2.57 -30.97 -11.50
CA THR A 34 1.31 -31.04 -10.74
C THR A 34 0.15 -30.32 -11.43
N THR A 35 0.38 -29.65 -12.55
CA THR A 35 -0.72 -28.97 -13.26
C THR A 35 -1.70 -29.98 -13.86
N ARG A 36 -2.99 -29.66 -13.78
CA ARG A 36 -4.05 -30.47 -14.38
C ARG A 36 -3.81 -30.76 -15.87
N LYS A 37 -3.27 -29.78 -16.62
CA LYS A 37 -2.94 -29.96 -18.05
C LYS A 37 -1.85 -31.02 -18.26
N HIS A 38 -0.78 -30.98 -17.46
CA HIS A 38 0.29 -31.96 -17.52
C HIS A 38 -0.22 -33.35 -17.10
N ILE A 39 -0.93 -33.46 -15.97
CA ILE A 39 -1.48 -34.72 -15.44
C ILE A 39 -2.44 -35.38 -16.44
N ILE A 40 -3.31 -34.63 -17.12
CA ILE A 40 -4.22 -35.18 -18.16
C ILE A 40 -3.42 -35.78 -19.33
N ARG A 41 -2.33 -35.12 -19.72
CA ARG A 41 -1.51 -35.54 -20.86
C ARG A 41 -0.63 -36.75 -20.54
N THR A 42 -0.16 -36.88 -19.29
CA THR A 42 0.68 -38.00 -18.86
C THR A 42 -0.09 -39.19 -18.29
N ASN A 43 -1.25 -38.95 -17.70
CA ASN A 43 -2.12 -40.00 -17.16
C ASN A 43 -3.60 -39.62 -17.33
N PRO A 44 -4.16 -39.79 -18.54
CA PRO A 44 -5.53 -39.41 -18.84
C PRO A 44 -6.59 -40.13 -17.97
N ASN A 45 -6.25 -41.29 -17.39
CA ASN A 45 -7.13 -42.06 -16.51
C ASN A 45 -7.03 -41.66 -15.02
N ALA A 46 -6.04 -40.87 -14.60
CA ALA A 46 -5.88 -40.47 -13.20
C ALA A 46 -7.02 -39.58 -12.66
N ILE A 47 -7.78 -38.91 -13.54
CA ILE A 47 -8.88 -38.02 -13.14
C ILE A 47 -10.22 -38.77 -13.04
N LEU A 48 -10.31 -39.99 -13.60
CA LEU A 48 -11.57 -40.75 -13.67
C LEU A 48 -11.94 -41.47 -12.35
N THR A 49 -11.06 -41.52 -11.35
CA THR A 49 -11.30 -42.32 -10.13
C THR A 49 -11.63 -41.54 -8.87
N LYS A 50 -11.71 -40.20 -8.91
CA LYS A 50 -12.41 -39.43 -7.88
C LYS A 50 -13.81 -39.09 -8.38
N LYS A 51 -14.72 -40.07 -8.34
CA LYS A 51 -16.14 -39.77 -8.10
C LYS A 51 -16.17 -39.02 -6.77
N SER A 52 -16.07 -37.69 -6.83
CA SER A 52 -16.36 -36.82 -5.70
C SER A 52 -17.72 -37.25 -5.19
N ALA A 53 -17.80 -37.68 -3.92
CA ALA A 53 -19.07 -37.97 -3.27
C ALA A 53 -20.09 -36.90 -3.70
N GLU A 54 -21.25 -37.31 -4.21
CA GLU A 54 -22.28 -36.40 -4.66
C GLU A 54 -22.72 -35.54 -3.48
N LYS A 55 -22.11 -34.36 -3.35
CA LYS A 55 -22.44 -33.40 -2.30
C LYS A 55 -23.76 -32.77 -2.68
N ASN A 56 -24.84 -33.35 -2.16
CA ASN A 56 -26.16 -32.74 -2.21
C ASN A 56 -26.22 -31.67 -1.12
N PHE A 57 -26.57 -30.45 -1.53
CA PHE A 57 -26.71 -29.28 -0.68
C PHE A 57 -28.20 -29.01 -0.48
N THR A 58 -28.69 -29.24 0.73
CA THR A 58 -30.11 -29.10 1.05
C THR A 58 -30.39 -27.74 1.68
N CYS A 59 -31.45 -27.08 1.24
CA CYS A 59 -32.01 -25.92 1.95
C CYS A 59 -32.97 -26.40 3.04
N ASN A 60 -33.14 -25.62 4.12
CA ASN A 60 -34.11 -25.90 5.18
C ASN A 60 -35.55 -26.06 4.67
N CYS A 61 -35.88 -25.53 3.48
CA CYS A 61 -37.16 -25.79 2.81
C CYS A 61 -37.29 -27.20 2.20
N GLY A 62 -36.29 -28.07 2.36
CA GLY A 62 -36.24 -29.44 1.85
C GLY A 62 -35.70 -29.60 0.41
N LYS A 63 -35.43 -28.50 -0.31
CA LYS A 63 -34.92 -28.57 -1.70
C LYS A 63 -33.42 -28.91 -1.74
N ASN A 64 -33.06 -29.87 -2.59
CA ASN A 64 -31.69 -30.34 -2.80
C ASN A 64 -31.06 -29.74 -4.06
N TYR A 65 -29.78 -29.38 -3.97
CA TYR A 65 -29.01 -28.79 -5.06
C TYR A 65 -27.67 -29.50 -5.22
N LYS A 66 -27.24 -29.68 -6.47
CA LYS A 66 -25.97 -30.35 -6.81
C LYS A 66 -24.73 -29.48 -6.51
N HIS A 67 -24.91 -28.16 -6.44
CA HIS A 67 -23.84 -27.19 -6.26
C HIS A 67 -24.20 -26.16 -5.19
N MET A 68 -23.21 -25.73 -4.40
CA MET A 68 -23.38 -24.74 -3.34
C MET A 68 -23.86 -23.39 -3.88
N SER A 69 -23.39 -22.97 -5.06
CA SER A 69 -23.81 -21.73 -5.72
C SER A 69 -25.31 -21.71 -6.01
N SER A 70 -25.87 -22.84 -6.46
CA SER A 70 -27.31 -23.01 -6.67
C SER A 70 -28.10 -22.91 -5.37
N LEU A 71 -27.59 -23.51 -4.28
CA LEU A 71 -28.19 -23.37 -2.95
C LEU A 71 -28.15 -21.91 -2.46
N CYS A 72 -27.03 -21.20 -2.65
CA CYS A 72 -26.91 -19.80 -2.26
C CYS A 72 -27.89 -18.88 -3.01
N ASN A 73 -28.04 -19.08 -4.32
CA ASN A 73 -29.00 -18.31 -5.11
C ASN A 73 -30.43 -18.61 -4.66
N HIS A 74 -30.74 -19.88 -4.39
CA HIS A 74 -32.01 -20.25 -3.82
C HIS A 74 -32.27 -19.60 -2.45
N LYS A 75 -31.29 -19.61 -1.53
CA LYS A 75 -31.43 -19.02 -0.18
C LYS A 75 -31.81 -17.54 -0.21
N LYS A 76 -31.33 -16.78 -1.21
CA LYS A 76 -31.68 -15.35 -1.37
C LYS A 76 -33.15 -15.12 -1.73
N MET A 77 -33.84 -16.13 -2.27
CA MET A 77 -35.21 -16.05 -2.75
C MET A 77 -36.12 -17.10 -2.07
N CYS A 78 -35.61 -17.74 -1.01
CA CYS A 78 -36.34 -18.80 -0.31
C CYS A 78 -37.22 -18.16 0.77
N ASN A 79 -38.54 -18.21 0.57
CA ASN A 79 -39.54 -17.67 1.52
C ASN A 79 -40.00 -18.70 2.55
N PHE A 80 -39.20 -19.73 2.81
CA PHE A 80 -39.54 -20.76 3.78
C PHE A 80 -39.25 -20.25 5.20
N GLN A 81 -40.30 -20.08 5.99
CA GLN A 81 -40.22 -19.86 7.43
C GLN A 81 -40.40 -21.22 8.10
N GLU A 82 -39.44 -21.61 8.95
CA GLU A 82 -39.59 -22.85 9.72
C GLU A 82 -40.83 -22.76 10.62
N PRO A 83 -41.64 -23.84 10.71
CA PRO A 83 -42.71 -23.90 11.70
C PRO A 83 -42.07 -23.83 13.09
N ILE A 84 -42.46 -22.83 13.87
CA ILE A 84 -42.08 -22.70 15.28
C ILE A 84 -42.72 -23.89 16.01
N ASN A 85 -41.95 -24.95 16.21
CA ASN A 85 -42.30 -26.00 17.15
C ASN A 85 -42.02 -25.47 18.55
N ASP A 86 -43.10 -25.27 19.30
CA ASP A 86 -43.13 -24.88 20.72
C ASP A 86 -42.70 -26.06 21.60
N ALA A 87 -41.47 -26.54 21.38
CA ALA A 87 -40.81 -27.54 22.21
C ALA A 87 -39.63 -26.87 22.90
N SER A 88 -39.87 -26.54 24.17
CA SER A 88 -38.93 -26.03 25.17
C SER A 88 -37.55 -26.68 25.04
N THR A 89 -36.65 -25.98 24.35
CA THR A 89 -35.22 -26.02 24.69
C THR A 89 -34.92 -24.64 25.22
N GLU A 90 -34.85 -24.53 26.54
CA GLU A 90 -34.34 -23.35 27.23
C GLU A 90 -32.92 -23.10 26.72
N PHE A 91 -32.76 -22.25 25.72
CA PHE A 91 -31.58 -21.43 25.64
C PHE A 91 -31.66 -20.52 26.85
N GLU A 92 -30.95 -20.86 27.92
CA GLU A 92 -30.70 -19.95 29.03
C GLU A 92 -30.26 -18.62 28.42
N LYS A 93 -31.14 -17.61 28.49
CA LYS A 93 -30.71 -16.23 28.25
C LYS A 93 -29.53 -16.02 29.19
N PRO A 94 -28.35 -15.59 28.69
CA PRO A 94 -27.22 -15.34 29.58
C PRO A 94 -27.73 -14.45 30.70
N SER A 95 -27.56 -14.92 31.94
CA SER A 95 -28.15 -14.24 33.09
C SER A 95 -27.73 -12.78 33.04
N SER A 96 -28.62 -11.88 33.44
CA SER A 96 -28.34 -10.44 33.47
C SER A 96 -26.98 -10.15 34.14
N ASN A 97 -26.61 -10.96 35.13
CA ASN A 97 -25.34 -10.92 35.81
C ASN A 97 -24.12 -11.17 34.90
N VAL A 98 -24.17 -12.16 34.00
CA VAL A 98 -23.09 -12.42 33.02
C VAL A 98 -22.95 -11.27 32.02
N ILE A 99 -24.05 -10.66 31.61
CA ILE A 99 -24.03 -9.49 30.71
C ILE A 99 -23.43 -8.28 31.43
N PHE A 100 -23.81 -8.03 32.69
CA PHE A 100 -23.23 -6.96 33.51
C PHE A 100 -21.73 -7.17 33.77
N GLU A 101 -21.30 -8.41 34.01
CA GLU A 101 -19.89 -8.74 34.24
C GLU A 101 -19.06 -8.57 32.96
N LEU A 102 -19.58 -8.95 31.79
CA LEU A 102 -18.95 -8.69 30.49
C LEU A 102 -18.87 -7.19 30.16
N LEU A 103 -19.90 -6.41 30.51
CA LEU A 103 -19.87 -4.95 30.34
C LEU A 103 -18.84 -4.31 31.26
N LYS A 104 -18.73 -4.78 32.51
CA LYS A 104 -17.73 -4.32 33.46
C LYS A 104 -16.31 -4.66 33.00
N GLN A 105 -16.06 -5.89 32.56
CA GLN A 105 -14.76 -6.29 31.99
C GLN A 105 -14.39 -5.49 30.74
N ASN A 106 -15.35 -5.18 29.87
CA ASN A 106 -15.10 -4.32 28.70
C ASN A 106 -14.75 -2.88 29.09
N GLN A 107 -15.39 -2.36 30.14
CA GLN A 107 -15.09 -1.03 30.67
C GLN A 107 -13.68 -0.99 31.28
N GLU A 108 -13.31 -2.00 32.08
CA GLU A 108 -11.97 -2.16 32.66
C GLU A 108 -10.90 -2.32 31.57
N PHE A 109 -11.19 -3.10 30.52
CA PHE A 109 -10.28 -3.27 29.39
C PHE A 109 -10.10 -1.96 28.60
N LYS A 110 -11.18 -1.20 28.39
CA LYS A 110 -11.11 0.13 27.77
C LYS A 110 -10.24 1.08 28.59
N GLU A 111 -10.39 1.10 29.91
CA GLU A 111 -9.55 1.92 30.80
C GLU A 111 -8.08 1.49 30.73
N LEU A 112 -7.80 0.18 30.72
CA LEU A 112 -6.44 -0.34 30.60
C LEU A 112 -5.78 0.04 29.25
N ILE A 113 -6.53 0.03 28.14
CA ILE A 113 -6.04 0.50 26.84
C ILE A 113 -5.74 1.99 26.87
N ILE A 114 -6.63 2.80 27.46
CA ILE A 114 -6.43 4.27 27.56
C ILE A 114 -5.18 4.56 28.39
N GLU A 115 -5.03 3.89 29.53
CA GLU A 115 -3.87 4.04 30.42
C GLU A 115 -2.57 3.59 29.74
N GLN A 116 -2.58 2.44 29.05
CA GLN A 116 -1.43 1.98 28.28
C GLN A 116 -1.04 2.97 27.17
N ASN A 117 -2.02 3.54 26.46
CA ASN A 117 -1.78 4.55 25.43
C ASN A 117 -1.20 5.84 26.03
N LYS A 118 -1.71 6.26 27.19
CA LYS A 118 -1.18 7.43 27.91
C LYS A 118 0.28 7.20 28.34
N GLN A 119 0.59 6.05 28.92
CA GLN A 119 1.97 5.69 29.29
C GLN A 119 2.89 5.57 28.07
N MET A 120 2.41 5.04 26.94
CA MET A 120 3.18 5.01 25.70
C MET A 120 3.45 6.43 25.17
N MET A 121 2.46 7.33 25.25
CA MET A 121 2.61 8.73 24.86
C MET A 121 3.60 9.47 25.76
N GLU A 122 3.53 9.26 27.08
CA GLU A 122 4.48 9.82 28.05
C GLU A 122 5.91 9.33 27.80
N LYS A 123 6.12 8.02 27.60
CA LYS A 123 7.45 7.47 27.26
C LYS A 123 7.98 7.96 25.92
N ASN A 124 7.10 8.20 24.94
CA ASN A 124 7.50 8.81 23.67
C ASN A 124 7.91 10.27 23.85
N MET A 125 7.19 11.03 24.68
CA MET A 125 7.52 12.42 24.98
C MET A 125 8.83 12.53 25.77
N GLU A 126 9.06 11.63 26.72
CA GLU A 126 10.33 11.53 27.46
C GLU A 126 11.50 11.15 26.53
N ASN A 127 11.30 10.20 25.62
CA ASN A 127 12.30 9.89 24.58
C ASN A 127 12.59 11.10 23.68
N GLN A 128 11.58 11.88 23.29
CA GLN A 128 11.78 13.10 22.53
C GLN A 128 12.60 14.14 23.31
N LYS A 129 12.31 14.33 24.60
CA LYS A 129 13.11 15.22 25.48
C LYS A 129 14.55 14.74 25.63
N LEU A 130 14.76 13.43 25.82
CA LEU A 130 16.11 12.86 25.91
C LEU A 130 16.88 13.04 24.59
N GLN A 131 16.21 12.86 23.45
CA GLN A 131 16.79 13.11 22.13
C GLN A 131 17.13 14.60 21.94
N GLN A 132 16.30 15.53 22.42
CA GLN A 132 16.58 16.97 22.41
C GLN A 132 17.79 17.32 23.29
N GLN A 133 17.89 16.75 24.50
CA GLN A 133 19.04 16.97 25.39
C GLN A 133 20.34 16.41 24.79
N LEU A 134 20.30 15.21 24.21
CA LEU A 134 21.45 14.63 23.50
C LEU A 134 21.87 15.49 22.31
N PHE A 135 20.90 16.07 21.60
CA PHE A 135 21.15 16.98 20.49
C PHE A 135 21.84 18.27 20.95
N GLU A 136 21.39 18.89 22.04
CA GLU A 136 22.04 20.07 22.62
C GLU A 136 23.47 19.81 23.09
N ILE A 137 23.75 18.61 23.61
CA ILE A 137 25.11 18.23 24.02
C ILE A 137 25.98 18.04 22.78
N ALA A 138 25.50 17.33 21.76
CA ALA A 138 26.24 17.08 20.53
C ALA A 138 26.58 18.37 19.77
N SER A 139 25.68 19.35 19.75
CA SER A 139 25.91 20.64 19.11
C SER A 139 26.93 21.51 19.85
N LYS A 140 27.00 21.44 21.19
CA LYS A 140 28.00 22.17 22.00
C LYS A 140 29.42 21.58 21.89
N VAL A 141 29.55 20.27 21.65
CA VAL A 141 30.87 19.60 21.50
C VAL A 141 31.60 20.04 20.22
N SER A 142 30.89 20.51 19.20
CA SER A 142 31.51 20.97 17.94
C SER A 142 32.19 22.35 18.03
N SER A 143 32.04 23.06 19.16
CA SER A 143 32.43 24.49 19.28
C SER A 143 33.54 24.77 20.29
N THR A 144 34.23 23.75 20.83
CA THR A 144 35.31 23.97 21.82
C THR A 144 36.70 23.86 21.22
N THR A 145 37.29 25.02 20.94
CA THR A 145 38.72 25.20 20.61
C THR A 145 39.55 25.12 21.90
N ASN A 146 40.42 24.10 22.07
CA ASN A 146 41.84 24.27 22.44
C ASN A 146 42.63 22.98 22.80
N THR A 147 43.92 23.05 22.42
CA THR A 147 45.13 22.42 23.01
C THR A 147 45.37 20.91 22.90
N ASN A 148 46.11 20.55 21.84
CA ASN A 148 47.36 19.79 21.86
C ASN A 148 47.51 18.68 22.92
N THR A 149 47.11 17.44 22.59
CA THR A 149 47.84 16.22 22.96
C THR A 149 47.62 15.15 21.90
N ASN A 150 48.70 14.41 21.65
CA ASN A 150 48.90 13.42 20.62
C ASN A 150 48.00 12.18 20.83
N CYS A 151 47.04 11.92 19.93
CA CYS A 151 46.48 10.58 19.70
C CYS A 151 45.83 10.52 18.32
N HIS A 152 46.56 9.96 17.36
CA HIS A 152 46.10 9.65 16.03
C HIS A 152 45.21 8.39 16.06
N ASN A 153 43.89 8.55 16.12
CA ASN A 153 42.91 7.71 15.40
C ASN A 153 41.49 8.30 15.48
N SER A 154 41.25 9.43 14.82
CA SER A 154 39.87 9.90 14.58
C SER A 154 39.30 9.18 13.38
N ASN A 155 38.75 7.98 13.59
CA ASN A 155 37.82 7.40 12.64
C ASN A 155 36.53 8.21 12.75
N SER A 156 36.40 9.31 12.01
CA SER A 156 35.16 10.11 11.98
C SER A 156 34.09 9.32 11.24
N ASN A 157 33.49 8.35 11.92
CA ASN A 157 32.21 7.79 11.51
C ASN A 157 31.15 8.87 11.75
N ASN A 158 31.05 9.83 10.84
CA ASN A 158 29.91 10.74 10.77
C ASN A 158 28.68 9.91 10.40
N GLN A 159 28.09 9.25 11.39
CA GLN A 159 26.86 8.50 11.23
C GLN A 159 25.75 9.51 10.90
N PHE A 160 25.13 9.35 9.73
CA PHE A 160 24.02 10.18 9.29
C PHE A 160 22.95 10.32 10.39
N ASN A 161 22.71 11.55 10.84
CA ASN A 161 21.70 11.86 11.84
C ASN A 161 20.41 12.34 11.17
N LEU A 162 19.41 11.46 11.11
CA LEU A 162 18.13 11.74 10.49
C LEU A 162 17.40 12.94 11.13
N GLN A 163 17.44 13.07 12.45
CA GLN A 163 16.75 14.14 13.13
C GLN A 163 17.40 15.50 12.83
N PHE A 164 18.73 15.55 12.75
CA PHE A 164 19.45 16.76 12.32
C PHE A 164 19.11 17.12 10.88
N PHE A 165 19.15 16.14 9.96
CA PHE A 165 18.78 16.38 8.55
C PHE A 165 17.37 16.98 8.44
N LEU A 166 16.37 16.36 9.09
CA LEU A 166 14.99 16.83 8.99
C LEU A 166 14.80 18.23 9.63
N ASN A 167 15.29 18.44 10.86
CA ASN A 167 14.94 19.64 11.63
C ASN A 167 15.90 20.81 11.44
N GLU A 168 17.13 20.58 10.96
CA GLU A 168 18.09 21.65 10.69
C GLU A 168 18.30 21.84 9.19
N THR A 169 18.59 20.76 8.44
CA THR A 169 18.87 20.86 6.99
C THR A 169 17.60 21.13 6.19
N CYS A 170 16.52 20.41 6.48
CA CYS A 170 15.21 20.56 5.83
C CYS A 170 14.21 21.37 6.69
N LYS A 171 14.71 22.26 7.55
CA LYS A 171 13.86 23.04 8.46
C LYS A 171 12.83 23.90 7.72
N ASP A 172 13.21 24.42 6.56
CA ASP A 172 12.39 25.31 5.72
C ASP A 172 11.59 24.54 4.66
N ALA A 173 11.41 23.22 4.83
CA ALA A 173 10.52 22.43 4.00
C ALA A 173 9.07 22.87 4.10
N LEU A 174 8.35 22.74 3.00
CA LEU A 174 6.92 23.02 2.94
C LEU A 174 6.16 22.04 3.82
N ASN A 175 4.99 22.45 4.33
CA ASN A 175 4.03 21.48 4.83
C ASN A 175 3.42 20.70 3.66
N LEU A 176 3.08 19.44 3.90
CA LEU A 176 2.46 18.58 2.89
C LEU A 176 1.17 19.20 2.34
N THR A 177 0.40 19.86 3.20
CA THR A 177 -0.82 20.56 2.81
C THR A 177 -0.51 21.70 1.83
N ASP A 178 0.49 22.55 2.15
CA ASP A 178 0.92 23.67 1.29
C ASP A 178 1.44 23.17 -0.07
N PHE A 179 2.21 22.08 -0.05
CA PHE A 179 2.69 21.44 -1.27
C PHE A 179 1.53 20.97 -2.16
N VAL A 180 0.54 20.26 -1.58
CA VAL A 180 -0.63 19.80 -2.33
C VAL A 180 -1.43 20.96 -2.91
N GLU A 181 -1.52 22.08 -2.20
CA GLU A 181 -2.15 23.31 -2.68
C GLU A 181 -1.45 23.88 -3.92
N GLN A 182 -0.11 23.87 -3.91
CA GLN A 182 0.74 24.43 -4.95
C GLN A 182 0.95 23.52 -6.17
N ILE A 183 0.46 22.27 -6.13
CA ILE A 183 0.58 21.33 -7.26
C ILE A 183 -0.03 21.95 -8.52
N LYS A 184 0.82 22.08 -9.54
CA LYS A 184 0.44 22.55 -10.87
C LYS A 184 0.01 21.35 -11.70
N LEU A 185 -1.26 21.35 -12.06
CA LEU A 185 -1.82 20.39 -12.99
C LEU A 185 -1.94 21.01 -14.39
N GLN A 186 -1.81 20.15 -15.39
CA GLN A 186 -1.90 20.51 -16.80
C GLN A 186 -2.92 19.60 -17.48
N LEU A 187 -3.65 20.11 -18.48
CA LEU A 187 -4.61 19.28 -19.22
C LEU A 187 -3.93 18.06 -19.89
N SER A 188 -2.67 18.21 -20.32
CA SER A 188 -1.86 17.10 -20.84
C SER A 188 -1.62 15.97 -19.83
N ASP A 189 -1.79 16.24 -18.53
CA ASP A 189 -1.73 15.20 -17.49
C ASP A 189 -2.88 14.22 -17.62
N LEU A 190 -4.06 14.67 -18.07
CA LEU A 190 -5.20 13.79 -18.35
C LEU A 190 -4.90 12.86 -19.53
N ASP A 191 -4.34 13.39 -20.63
CA ASP A 191 -3.90 12.56 -21.77
C ASP A 191 -2.80 11.57 -21.38
N MET A 192 -1.93 11.96 -20.45
CA MET A 192 -0.88 11.10 -19.92
C MET A 192 -1.50 9.99 -19.05
N ILE A 193 -2.40 10.33 -18.12
CA ILE A 193 -3.10 9.36 -17.27
C ILE A 193 -3.87 8.35 -18.11
N GLY A 194 -4.62 8.78 -19.12
CA GLY A 194 -5.32 7.84 -20.00
C GLY A 194 -4.36 6.84 -20.67
N ARG A 195 -3.13 7.25 -21.01
CA ARG A 195 -2.14 6.37 -21.66
C ARG A 195 -1.41 5.43 -20.70
N VAL A 196 -1.04 5.91 -19.51
CA VAL A 196 -0.19 5.13 -18.58
C VAL A 196 -0.96 4.49 -17.43
N GLY A 197 -2.22 4.87 -17.26
CA GLY A 197 -3.11 4.43 -16.19
C GLY A 197 -2.98 5.25 -14.91
N TYR A 198 -3.93 5.04 -14.01
CA TYR A 198 -4.10 5.77 -12.75
C TYR A 198 -2.85 5.79 -11.87
N VAL A 199 -2.30 4.62 -11.51
CA VAL A 199 -1.17 4.52 -10.56
C VAL A 199 0.06 5.27 -11.08
N GLU A 200 0.43 5.03 -12.33
CA GLU A 200 1.61 5.65 -12.93
C GLU A 200 1.37 7.14 -13.20
N GLY A 201 0.16 7.52 -13.61
CA GLY A 201 -0.19 8.89 -13.92
C GLY A 201 -0.18 9.80 -12.70
N ILE A 202 -0.86 9.40 -11.61
CA ILE A 202 -0.83 10.15 -10.36
C ILE A 202 0.59 10.19 -9.77
N THR A 203 1.34 9.08 -9.85
CA THR A 203 2.75 9.06 -9.45
C THR A 203 3.56 10.13 -10.19
N LYS A 204 3.44 10.22 -11.51
CA LYS A 204 4.18 11.18 -12.33
C LYS A 204 3.83 12.63 -12.01
N ILE A 205 2.55 12.93 -11.82
CA ILE A 205 2.10 14.28 -11.44
C ILE A 205 2.72 14.68 -10.09
N PHE A 206 2.65 13.79 -9.11
CA PHE A 206 3.16 14.04 -7.77
C PHE A 206 4.68 14.25 -7.77
N LEU A 207 5.41 13.37 -8.47
CA LEU A 207 6.86 13.43 -8.58
C LEU A 207 7.37 14.63 -9.38
N ARG A 208 6.68 15.03 -10.45
CA ARG A 208 7.04 16.24 -11.21
C ARG A 208 7.07 17.45 -10.28
N ASN A 209 5.98 17.65 -9.53
CA ASN A 209 5.87 18.78 -8.61
C ASN A 209 6.85 18.70 -7.43
N LEU A 210 7.20 17.50 -6.95
CA LEU A 210 8.27 17.34 -5.95
C LEU A 210 9.66 17.68 -6.53
N LYS A 211 9.94 17.29 -7.77
CA LYS A 211 11.24 17.51 -8.43
C LYS A 211 11.49 18.98 -8.76
N ASP A 212 10.44 19.76 -8.96
CA ASP A 212 10.52 21.21 -9.14
C ASP A 212 10.90 21.97 -7.85
N ILE A 213 10.99 21.26 -6.72
CA ILE A 213 11.35 21.80 -5.41
C ILE A 213 12.69 21.21 -4.98
N ASP A 214 13.54 22.07 -4.41
CA ASP A 214 14.82 21.66 -3.82
C ASP A 214 14.62 20.54 -2.79
N VAL A 215 15.58 19.61 -2.72
CA VAL A 215 15.49 18.43 -1.85
C VAL A 215 15.16 18.81 -0.41
N CYS A 216 15.79 19.85 0.13
CA CYS A 216 15.59 20.27 1.53
C CYS A 216 14.28 21.01 1.74
N LYS A 217 13.58 21.38 0.65
CA LYS A 217 12.28 22.04 0.69
C LYS A 217 11.10 21.08 0.49
N ARG A 218 11.35 19.81 0.16
CA ARG A 218 10.31 18.81 -0.08
C ARG A 218 9.63 18.41 1.22
N PRO A 219 8.30 18.24 1.23
CA PRO A 219 7.56 17.86 2.44
C PRO A 219 7.68 16.38 2.80
N ILE A 220 8.30 15.54 1.97
CA ILE A 220 8.34 14.08 2.13
C ILE A 220 9.75 13.57 1.89
N HIS A 221 10.23 12.71 2.80
CA HIS A 221 11.49 11.98 2.67
C HIS A 221 11.36 10.51 3.06
N CYS A 222 12.17 9.64 2.46
CA CYS A 222 12.27 8.22 2.79
C CYS A 222 13.65 7.91 3.39
N SER A 223 13.70 7.39 4.63
CA SER A 223 14.97 7.09 5.30
C SER A 223 15.43 5.63 5.14
N ASP A 224 14.50 4.71 4.87
CA ASP A 224 14.76 3.30 4.60
C ASP A 224 13.74 2.77 3.59
N LEU A 225 14.19 2.59 2.34
CA LEU A 225 13.37 2.09 1.25
C LEU A 225 12.95 0.61 1.45
N LYS A 226 13.76 -0.22 2.12
CA LYS A 226 13.41 -1.64 2.35
C LYS A 226 12.22 -1.76 3.30
N ARG A 227 12.13 -0.84 4.26
CA ARG A 227 11.04 -0.75 5.24
C ARG A 227 10.00 0.30 4.89
N GLU A 228 10.11 0.93 3.71
CA GLU A 228 9.25 2.03 3.25
C GLU A 228 9.02 3.09 4.34
N THR A 229 10.08 3.43 5.09
CA THR A 229 9.98 4.34 6.25
C THR A 229 9.96 5.78 5.76
N MET A 230 8.77 6.36 5.75
CA MET A 230 8.50 7.72 5.28
C MET A 230 8.42 8.73 6.42
N TYR A 231 8.86 9.95 6.16
CA TYR A 231 8.73 11.13 7.02
C TYR A 231 8.05 12.23 6.24
N VAL A 232 7.12 12.91 6.89
CA VAL A 232 6.30 13.96 6.30
C VAL A 232 6.35 15.18 7.20
N LYS A 233 6.57 16.36 6.62
CA LYS A 233 6.39 17.62 7.30
C LYS A 233 4.95 18.10 7.10
N ASP A 234 4.23 18.33 8.19
CA ASP A 234 2.88 18.92 8.16
C ASP A 234 2.67 19.68 9.48
N LYS A 235 1.96 20.81 9.44
CA LYS A 235 1.78 21.70 10.60
C LYS A 235 3.11 22.07 11.28
N ASP A 236 4.11 22.39 10.45
CA ASP A 236 5.47 22.81 10.79
C ASP A 236 6.32 21.79 11.55
N ALA A 237 5.84 20.54 11.66
CA ALA A 237 6.53 19.46 12.35
C ALA A 237 6.84 18.29 11.41
N TRP A 238 8.05 17.72 11.55
CA TRP A 238 8.40 16.46 10.92
C TRP A 238 7.86 15.29 11.74
N GLU A 239 7.07 14.43 11.09
CA GLU A 239 6.52 13.23 11.69
C GLU A 239 6.84 12.01 10.84
N LYS A 240 7.15 10.90 11.50
CA LYS A 240 7.23 9.60 10.85
C LYS A 240 5.81 9.15 10.48
N GLU A 241 5.63 8.67 9.25
CA GLU A 241 4.35 8.11 8.82
C GLU A 241 3.97 6.84 9.59
N ASN A 242 2.66 6.61 9.68
CA ASN A 242 2.14 5.39 10.25
C ASN A 242 2.15 4.25 9.21
N ASN A 243 1.89 3.03 9.66
CA ASN A 243 1.85 1.86 8.76
C ASN A 243 0.75 1.95 7.69
N GLU A 244 -0.18 2.89 7.82
CA GLU A 244 -1.27 3.13 6.89
C GLU A 244 -1.01 4.30 5.94
N ASN A 245 0.13 5.00 6.05
CA ASN A 245 0.53 6.15 5.26
C ASN A 245 -0.58 7.23 5.12
N VAL A 246 -1.28 7.52 6.21
CA VAL A 246 -2.55 8.27 6.16
C VAL A 246 -2.39 9.67 5.55
N LYS A 247 -1.33 10.43 5.88
CA LYS A 247 -1.20 11.80 5.35
C LYS A 247 -0.83 11.78 3.87
N ILE A 248 0.07 10.88 3.47
CA ILE A 248 0.42 10.73 2.05
C ILE A 248 -0.79 10.27 1.22
N LYS A 249 -1.59 9.32 1.71
CA LYS A 249 -2.84 8.91 1.06
C LYS A 249 -3.82 10.06 0.91
N ARG A 250 -3.97 10.89 1.95
CA ARG A 250 -4.80 12.10 1.91
C ARG A 250 -4.30 13.07 0.83
N ALA A 251 -2.99 13.33 0.79
CA ALA A 251 -2.39 14.19 -0.24
C ALA A 251 -2.63 13.66 -1.66
N ILE A 252 -2.44 12.35 -1.88
CA ILE A 252 -2.72 11.69 -3.15
C ILE A 252 -4.19 11.89 -3.55
N LYS A 253 -5.13 11.67 -2.62
CA LYS A 253 -6.58 11.85 -2.87
C LYS A 253 -6.93 13.29 -3.25
N GLU A 254 -6.30 14.29 -2.63
CA GLU A 254 -6.52 15.69 -3.01
C GLU A 254 -6.00 15.99 -4.43
N VAL A 255 -4.86 15.41 -4.82
CA VAL A 255 -4.35 15.51 -6.19
C VAL A 255 -5.28 14.84 -7.19
N GLU A 256 -5.83 13.66 -6.86
CA GLU A 256 -6.85 12.98 -7.68
C GLU A 256 -8.07 13.87 -7.91
N HIS A 257 -8.62 14.44 -6.83
CA HIS A 257 -9.78 15.32 -6.91
C HIS A 257 -9.51 16.55 -7.78
N LYS A 258 -8.35 17.20 -7.62
CA LYS A 258 -7.95 18.33 -8.47
C LYS A 258 -7.77 17.90 -9.93
N ASN A 259 -7.27 16.69 -10.18
CA ASN A 259 -7.10 16.16 -11.52
C ASN A 259 -8.45 15.90 -12.21
N ILE A 260 -9.41 15.29 -11.51
CA ILE A 260 -10.77 15.05 -12.02
C ILE A 260 -11.46 16.37 -12.39
N LYS A 261 -11.23 17.44 -11.62
CA LYS A 261 -11.81 18.78 -11.88
C LYS A 261 -11.38 19.42 -13.21
N GLN A 262 -10.34 18.91 -13.87
CA GLN A 262 -9.92 19.39 -15.19
C GLN A 262 -10.70 18.76 -16.36
N LEU A 263 -11.45 17.68 -16.13
CA LEU A 263 -12.17 16.97 -17.19
C LEU A 263 -13.14 17.85 -18.00
N PRO A 264 -13.91 18.78 -17.40
CA PRO A 264 -14.76 19.68 -18.17
C PRO A 264 -13.96 20.54 -19.15
N GLN A 265 -12.87 21.15 -18.69
CA GLN A 265 -12.00 21.98 -19.53
C GLN A 265 -11.33 21.14 -20.64
N TRP A 266 -10.90 19.91 -20.33
CA TRP A 266 -10.35 19.01 -21.35
C TRP A 266 -11.38 18.70 -22.46
N ARG A 267 -12.67 18.52 -22.11
CA ARG A 267 -13.74 18.31 -23.10
C ARG A 267 -13.98 19.54 -23.98
N GLU A 268 -13.95 20.73 -23.39
CA GLU A 268 -14.10 21.99 -24.13
C GLU A 268 -12.99 22.16 -25.19
N GLU A 269 -11.75 21.75 -24.87
CA GLU A 269 -10.62 21.79 -25.80
C GLU A 269 -10.60 20.61 -26.80
N ASN A 270 -11.43 19.59 -26.59
CA ASN A 270 -11.51 18.40 -27.43
C ASN A 270 -12.97 18.10 -27.84
N PRO A 271 -13.65 18.98 -28.61
CA PRO A 271 -15.08 18.86 -28.90
C PRO A 271 -15.45 17.59 -29.68
N ALA A 272 -14.50 17.02 -30.45
CA ALA A 272 -14.69 15.74 -31.13
C ALA A 272 -14.90 14.56 -30.16
N ALA A 273 -14.54 14.71 -28.88
CA ALA A 273 -14.78 13.68 -27.87
C ALA A 273 -16.27 13.50 -27.52
N GLU A 274 -17.15 14.43 -27.91
CA GLU A 274 -18.61 14.29 -27.69
C GLU A 274 -19.25 13.24 -28.60
N ASP A 275 -18.67 13.05 -29.80
CA ASP A 275 -19.17 12.13 -30.81
C ASP A 275 -18.72 10.70 -30.53
N THR A 276 -19.68 9.84 -30.16
CA THR A 276 -19.47 8.44 -29.76
C THR A 276 -18.81 7.57 -30.81
N ASP A 277 -18.87 7.97 -32.09
CA ASP A 277 -18.32 7.19 -33.20
C ASP A 277 -16.84 7.51 -33.44
N THR A 278 -16.29 8.50 -32.74
CA THR A 278 -14.90 8.92 -32.92
C THR A 278 -13.93 8.16 -32.01
N LYS A 279 -12.70 8.02 -32.49
CA LYS A 279 -11.58 7.57 -31.65
C LYS A 279 -11.35 8.50 -30.44
N LYS A 280 -11.65 9.79 -30.60
CA LYS A 280 -11.46 10.81 -29.56
C LYS A 280 -12.42 10.58 -28.38
N HIS A 281 -13.64 10.10 -28.65
CA HIS A 281 -14.56 9.70 -27.58
C HIS A 281 -14.03 8.50 -26.80
N MET A 282 -13.48 7.48 -27.47
CA MET A 282 -12.83 6.36 -26.77
C MET A 282 -11.65 6.81 -25.92
N GLU A 283 -10.83 7.75 -26.41
CA GLU A 283 -9.75 8.37 -25.63
C GLU A 283 -10.31 9.08 -24.38
N TYR A 284 -11.37 9.88 -24.53
CA TYR A 284 -12.03 10.55 -23.41
C TYR A 284 -12.59 9.56 -22.38
N GLN A 285 -13.27 8.50 -22.80
CA GLN A 285 -13.78 7.47 -21.89
C GLN A 285 -12.65 6.81 -21.10
N ASN A 286 -11.54 6.53 -21.75
CA ASN A 286 -10.37 5.94 -21.10
C ASN A 286 -9.69 6.93 -20.13
N ILE A 287 -9.57 8.21 -20.50
CA ILE A 287 -9.09 9.27 -19.60
C ILE A 287 -10.00 9.38 -18.38
N LEU A 288 -11.32 9.42 -18.58
CA LEU A 288 -12.32 9.51 -17.53
C LEU A 288 -12.21 8.32 -16.56
N LEU A 289 -12.13 7.10 -17.10
CA LEU A 289 -11.96 5.87 -16.34
C LEU A 289 -10.69 5.90 -15.47
N GLU A 290 -9.54 6.23 -16.06
CA GLU A 290 -8.26 6.26 -15.34
C GLU A 290 -8.16 7.44 -14.36
N ALA A 291 -8.73 8.59 -14.67
CA ALA A 291 -8.80 9.74 -13.76
C ALA A 291 -9.65 9.43 -12.51
N MET A 292 -10.64 8.53 -12.63
CA MET A 292 -11.49 8.07 -11.52
C MET A 292 -10.97 6.81 -10.81
N GLY A 293 -9.72 6.41 -11.02
CA GLY A 293 -9.10 5.29 -10.30
C GLY A 293 -8.85 4.03 -11.13
N GLY A 294 -9.20 4.04 -12.42
CA GLY A 294 -8.95 2.94 -13.37
C GLY A 294 -9.90 1.74 -13.21
N SER A 295 -9.95 0.87 -14.23
CA SER A 295 -10.91 -0.25 -14.29
C SER A 295 -10.54 -1.51 -13.49
N THR A 296 -9.38 -1.52 -12.82
CA THR A 296 -8.93 -2.74 -12.14
C THR A 296 -9.81 -3.05 -10.93
N MET A 297 -10.13 -4.33 -10.72
CA MET A 297 -10.83 -4.83 -9.51
C MET A 297 -9.99 -4.70 -8.21
N GLU A 298 -8.79 -4.10 -8.30
CA GLU A 298 -7.92 -3.89 -7.16
C GLU A 298 -8.46 -2.77 -6.26
N ASN A 299 -8.40 -2.97 -4.95
CA ASN A 299 -8.79 -1.96 -3.96
C ASN A 299 -7.98 -0.66 -4.14
N ASP A 300 -8.66 0.49 -4.11
CA ASP A 300 -8.05 1.81 -4.22
C ASP A 300 -6.95 2.04 -3.19
N ASP A 301 -7.08 1.53 -1.97
CA ASP A 301 -6.01 1.61 -0.99
C ASP A 301 -4.73 0.92 -1.48
N LYS A 302 -4.84 -0.26 -2.10
CA LYS A 302 -3.69 -0.97 -2.66
C LYS A 302 -3.07 -0.21 -3.82
N LYS A 303 -3.89 0.45 -4.65
CA LYS A 303 -3.39 1.31 -5.73
C LYS A 303 -2.62 2.51 -5.15
N ARG A 304 -3.15 3.16 -4.11
CA ARG A 304 -2.46 4.26 -3.42
C ARG A 304 -1.17 3.81 -2.74
N GLU A 305 -1.12 2.61 -2.16
CA GLU A 305 0.14 2.05 -1.65
C GLU A 305 1.19 1.86 -2.76
N LYS A 306 0.78 1.47 -3.98
CA LYS A 306 1.71 1.41 -5.12
C LYS A 306 2.23 2.79 -5.49
N ILE A 307 1.39 3.81 -5.47
CA ILE A 307 1.79 5.21 -5.71
C ILE A 307 2.82 5.63 -4.64
N ILE A 308 2.55 5.38 -3.36
CA ILE A 308 3.45 5.70 -2.25
C ILE A 308 4.80 5.00 -2.41
N ARG A 309 4.80 3.70 -2.75
CA ARG A 309 6.03 2.95 -3.02
C ARG A 309 6.83 3.53 -4.17
N ASN A 310 6.17 4.01 -5.22
CA ASN A 310 6.86 4.65 -6.33
C ASN A 310 7.45 6.00 -5.93
N ILE A 311 6.72 6.78 -5.12
CA ILE A 311 7.23 8.05 -4.56
C ILE A 311 8.44 7.80 -3.65
N ALA A 312 8.37 6.81 -2.76
CA ALA A 312 9.42 6.48 -1.80
C ALA A 312 10.78 6.25 -2.46
N LYS A 313 10.81 5.61 -3.63
CA LYS A 313 12.04 5.35 -4.40
C LYS A 313 12.75 6.63 -4.85
N GLU A 314 12.01 7.71 -5.06
CA GLU A 314 12.51 8.98 -5.62
C GLU A 314 12.78 10.04 -4.55
N VAL A 315 12.32 9.82 -3.32
CA VAL A 315 12.53 10.72 -2.17
C VAL A 315 13.41 10.10 -1.10
N ILE A 316 14.20 9.09 -1.45
CA ILE A 316 15.18 8.49 -0.55
C ILE A 316 16.23 9.51 -0.15
N ILE A 317 16.54 9.57 1.14
CA ILE A 317 17.58 10.45 1.66
C ILE A 317 18.96 9.90 1.28
N ASP A 318 19.78 10.74 0.67
CA ASP A 318 21.18 10.44 0.46
C ASP A 318 21.96 10.60 1.77
N LYS A 319 22.42 9.48 2.31
CA LYS A 319 23.15 9.41 3.58
C LYS A 319 24.66 9.63 3.42
N THR A 320 25.11 9.90 2.20
CA THR A 320 26.54 10.13 1.90
C THR A 320 26.95 11.61 1.95
N THR A 321 25.95 12.50 2.13
CA THR A 321 26.11 13.95 2.33
C THR A 321 26.20 14.28 3.81
#